data_AF-A0A3D2G6U7-F1
#
_entry.id   AF-A0A3D2G6U7-F1
#
_cell.length_a   1.000
_cell.length_b   1.000
_cell.length_c   1.000
_cell.angle_alpha   90.00
_cell.angle_beta   90.00
_cell.angle_gamma   90.00
#
_symmetry.space_group_name_H-M   'P 1'
#
loop_
_entity.id
_entity.type
_entity.pdbx_description
1 polymer ?
#
loop_
_entity_poly.entity_id
_entity_poly.type
_entity_poly.pdbx_seq_one_letter_code
_entity_poly.pdbx_strand_id
1 'polypeptide(L)'
;YKMDYEVMLDFHKESGAEVTIAAMPVPMEEASRFGIVITDDKKKIIDFEEKPEKPRSNLASMGIYIFNWKTLKEALITMADQPALDFGKHIIPYCHEKGMPLYAYEYNGYWKD
;
A
#
# COMPACT_ATOMS: atom_id res chain seq x y z
N TYR A 1 -1.44 -8.56 18.03
CA TYR A 1 -1.45 -7.45 17.05
C TYR A 1 -2.48 -6.43 17.51
N LYS A 2 -2.08 -5.17 17.72
CA LYS A 2 -3.01 -4.07 18.01
C LYS A 2 -2.46 -2.83 17.32
N MET A 3 -2.79 -2.67 16.04
CA MET A 3 -2.59 -1.42 15.33
C MET A 3 -3.78 -0.51 15.65
N ASP A 4 -3.49 0.75 15.96
CA ASP A 4 -4.51 1.77 16.07
C ASP A 4 -4.82 2.33 14.67
N TYR A 5 -5.98 1.95 14.12
CA TYR A 5 -6.39 2.40 12.80
C TYR A 5 -6.85 3.86 12.80
N GLU A 6 -7.17 4.46 13.95
CA GLU A 6 -7.54 5.88 14.01
C GLU A 6 -6.37 6.76 13.58
N VAL A 7 -5.15 6.45 14.07
CA VAL A 7 -3.93 7.17 13.69
C VAL A 7 -3.64 7.03 12.19
N MET A 8 -3.82 5.83 11.62
CA MET A 8 -3.65 5.61 10.18
C MET A 8 -4.71 6.35 9.35
N LEU A 9 -5.95 6.43 9.85
CA LEU A 9 -7.05 7.16 9.23
C LEU A 9 -6.81 8.67 9.27
N ASP A 10 -6.30 9.20 10.37
CA ASP A 10 -5.96 10.61 10.48
C ASP A 10 -4.83 10.98 9.54
N PHE A 11 -3.77 10.16 9.47
CA PHE A 11 -2.73 10.31 8.45
C PHE A 11 -3.30 10.32 7.03
N HIS A 12 -4.20 9.39 6.69
CA HIS A 12 -4.85 9.31 5.38
C HIS A 12 -5.58 10.62 5.01
N LYS A 13 -6.32 11.20 5.97
CA LYS A 13 -7.02 12.47 5.79
C LYS A 13 -6.05 13.64 5.66
N GLU A 14 -5.05 13.74 6.53
CA GLU A 14 -4.09 14.83 6.57
C GLU A 14 -3.20 14.88 5.32
N SER A 15 -2.80 13.73 4.78
CA SER A 15 -1.98 13.65 3.57
C SER A 15 -2.78 13.93 2.28
N GLY A 16 -4.11 14.00 2.35
CA GLY A 16 -4.97 14.03 1.18
C GLY A 16 -4.81 12.78 0.31
N ALA A 17 -4.58 11.63 0.94
CA ALA A 17 -4.40 10.38 0.22
C ALA A 17 -5.74 9.90 -0.36
N GLU A 18 -5.68 9.31 -1.55
CA GLU A 18 -6.78 8.50 -2.09
C GLU A 18 -6.65 7.05 -1.62
N VAL A 19 -5.41 6.61 -1.38
CA VAL A 19 -5.08 5.29 -0.85
C VAL A 19 -3.90 5.42 0.13
N THR A 20 -4.04 4.82 1.31
CA THR A 20 -2.95 4.66 2.27
C THR A 20 -2.67 3.19 2.49
N ILE A 21 -1.40 2.78 2.35
CA ILE A 21 -0.93 1.41 2.57
C ILE A 21 -0.17 1.38 3.89
N ALA A 22 -0.58 0.54 4.84
CA ALA A 22 0.23 0.30 6.03
C ALA A 22 1.44 -0.53 5.61
N ALA A 23 2.64 -0.05 5.95
CA ALA A 23 3.88 -0.71 5.62
C ALA A 23 4.83 -0.68 6.81
N MET A 24 5.78 -1.61 6.84
CA MET A 24 6.78 -1.69 7.90
C MET A 24 8.14 -2.10 7.32
N PRO A 25 9.24 -1.63 7.91
CA PRO A 25 10.56 -2.10 7.52
C PRO A 25 10.72 -3.57 7.91
N VAL A 26 11.17 -4.38 6.96
CA VAL A 26 11.57 -5.78 7.17
C VAL A 26 13.06 -5.95 6.89
N PRO A 27 13.70 -7.05 7.33
CA PRO A 27 15.01 -7.43 6.83
C PRO A 27 14.99 -7.56 5.30
N MET A 28 16.02 -7.06 4.62
CA MET A 28 16.05 -7.01 3.15
C MET A 28 15.99 -8.42 2.53
N GLU A 29 16.53 -9.41 3.23
CA GLU A 29 16.48 -10.83 2.86
C GLU A 29 15.06 -11.43 2.89
N GLU A 30 14.12 -10.82 3.62
CA GLU A 30 12.72 -11.25 3.69
C GLU A 30 11.80 -10.46 2.76
N ALA A 31 12.24 -9.29 2.28
CA ALA A 31 11.43 -8.34 1.51
C ALA A 31 10.80 -8.94 0.25
N SER A 32 11.47 -9.90 -0.42
CA SER A 32 10.94 -10.57 -1.62
C SER A 32 9.65 -11.38 -1.40
N ARG A 33 9.28 -11.64 -0.14
CA ARG A 33 8.04 -12.35 0.23
C ARG A 33 6.81 -11.45 0.26
N PHE A 34 7.00 -10.13 0.23
CA PHE A 34 5.95 -9.13 0.46
C PHE A 34 5.75 -8.23 -0.77
N GLY A 35 4.63 -7.48 -0.76
CA GLY A 35 4.50 -6.31 -1.61
C GLY A 35 5.40 -5.19 -1.08
N ILE A 36 6.29 -4.64 -1.88
CA ILE A 36 7.27 -3.63 -1.50
C ILE A 36 6.82 -2.26 -1.99
N VAL A 37 6.71 -1.32 -1.06
CA VAL A 37 6.43 0.08 -1.38
C VAL A 37 7.73 0.87 -1.49
N ILE A 38 7.79 1.74 -2.49
CA ILE A 38 8.89 2.67 -2.69
C ILE A 38 8.30 4.07 -2.56
N THR A 39 8.87 4.89 -1.68
CA THR A 39 8.34 6.21 -1.37
C THR A 39 9.36 7.32 -1.58
N ASP A 40 8.87 8.54 -1.77
CA ASP A 40 9.66 9.75 -1.62
C ASP A 40 9.88 10.12 -0.13
N ASP A 41 10.49 11.28 0.11
CA ASP A 41 10.75 11.85 1.45
C ASP A 41 9.48 12.19 2.23
N LYS A 42 8.34 12.35 1.55
CA LYS A 42 7.02 12.66 2.13
C LYS A 42 6.14 11.43 2.27
N LYS A 43 6.71 10.22 2.14
CA LYS A 43 5.99 8.94 2.20
C LYS A 43 4.98 8.74 1.06
N LYS A 44 5.02 9.57 0.01
CA LYS A 44 4.20 9.35 -1.18
C LYS A 44 4.77 8.17 -1.94
N ILE A 45 3.91 7.21 -2.31
CA ILE A 45 4.31 6.02 -3.04
C ILE A 45 4.63 6.42 -4.48
N ILE A 46 5.88 6.27 -4.86
CA ILE A 46 6.36 6.50 -6.23
C ILE A 46 6.34 5.22 -7.06
N ASP A 47 6.32 4.06 -6.42
CA ASP A 47 6.29 2.76 -7.09
C ASP A 47 5.89 1.64 -6.10
N PHE A 48 5.36 0.52 -6.63
CA PHE A 48 4.92 -0.66 -5.86
C PHE A 48 5.32 -1.95 -6.59
N GLU A 49 6.00 -2.86 -5.87
CA GLU A 49 6.45 -4.14 -6.40
C GLU A 49 5.81 -5.30 -5.65
N GLU A 50 4.99 -6.12 -6.30
CA GLU A 50 4.43 -7.33 -5.66
C GLU A 50 5.47 -8.47 -5.69
N LYS A 51 6.01 -8.84 -4.52
CA LYS A 51 6.93 -9.98 -4.33
C LYS A 51 8.11 -10.00 -5.32
N PRO A 52 8.89 -8.90 -5.42
CA PRO A 52 9.99 -8.83 -6.37
C PRO A 52 11.11 -9.80 -6.01
N GLU A 53 11.72 -10.44 -7.01
CA GLU A 53 12.94 -11.25 -6.79
C GLU A 53 14.11 -10.42 -6.25
N LYS A 54 14.17 -9.13 -6.64
CA LYS A 54 15.21 -8.17 -6.23
C LYS A 54 14.54 -6.88 -5.72
N PRO A 55 14.16 -6.83 -4.44
CA PRO A 55 13.45 -5.67 -3.86
C PRO A 55 14.32 -4.40 -3.90
N ARG A 56 13.75 -3.27 -4.32
CA ARG A 56 14.42 -1.96 -4.29
C ARG A 56 14.34 -1.24 -2.94
N SER A 57 13.45 -1.69 -2.07
CA SER A 57 13.15 -1.13 -0.76
C SER A 57 12.86 -2.28 0.20
N ASN A 58 13.03 -2.05 1.50
CA ASN A 58 12.64 -3.00 2.54
C ASN A 58 11.34 -2.60 3.25
N LEU A 59 10.62 -1.61 2.73
CA LEU A 59 9.33 -1.18 3.27
C LEU A 59 8.24 -2.10 2.72
N ALA A 60 7.81 -3.07 3.52
CA ALA A 60 6.88 -4.12 3.14
C ALA A 60 5.44 -3.74 3.51
N SER A 61 4.53 -3.91 2.54
CA SER A 61 3.08 -3.82 2.73
C SER A 61 2.61 -4.87 3.72
N MET A 62 1.81 -4.44 4.68
CA MET A 62 1.19 -5.29 5.70
C MET A 62 -0.16 -5.89 5.22
N GLY A 63 -0.56 -5.63 3.96
CA GLY A 63 -1.85 -6.05 3.44
C GLY A 63 -3.05 -5.26 3.99
N ILE A 64 -2.79 -4.08 4.57
CA ILE A 64 -3.81 -3.23 5.18
C ILE A 64 -3.85 -1.91 4.43
N TYR A 65 -5.06 -1.53 4.02
CA TYR A 65 -5.30 -0.39 3.15
C TYR A 65 -6.43 0.48 3.70
N ILE A 66 -6.29 1.79 3.57
CA ILE A 66 -7.40 2.74 3.68
C ILE A 66 -7.61 3.34 2.30
N PHE A 67 -8.86 3.33 1.83
CA PHE A 67 -9.27 3.96 0.59
C PHE A 67 -10.32 5.03 0.83
N ASN A 68 -10.26 6.10 0.05
CA ASN A 68 -11.44 6.90 -0.18
C ASN A 68 -12.49 6.06 -0.93
N TRP A 69 -13.76 6.15 -0.51
CA TRP A 69 -14.83 5.29 -1.05
C TRP A 69 -14.98 5.41 -2.57
N LYS A 70 -14.89 6.63 -3.10
CA LYS A 70 -15.00 6.89 -4.54
C LYS A 70 -13.90 6.16 -5.33
N THR A 71 -12.67 6.24 -4.83
CA THR A 71 -11.48 5.57 -5.37
C THR A 71 -11.65 4.07 -5.43
N LEU A 72 -12.03 3.46 -4.30
CA LEU A 72 -12.20 2.01 -4.22
C LEU A 72 -13.33 1.55 -5.15
N LYS A 73 -14.46 2.25 -5.14
CA LYS A 73 -15.61 1.93 -6.00
C LYS A 73 -15.24 2.00 -7.48
N GLU A 74 -14.54 3.06 -7.90
CA GLU A 74 -14.09 3.23 -9.28
C GLU A 74 -13.16 2.09 -9.70
N ALA A 75 -12.16 1.76 -8.87
CA ALA A 75 -11.22 0.68 -9.16
C ALA A 75 -11.92 -0.67 -9.27
N LEU A 76 -12.78 -1.02 -8.31
CA LEU A 76 -13.51 -2.29 -8.31
C LEU A 76 -14.45 -2.45 -9.51
N ILE A 77 -15.16 -1.39 -9.91
CA ILE A 77 -16.03 -1.42 -11.09
C ILE A 77 -15.19 -1.53 -12.36
N THR A 78 -14.12 -0.74 -12.47
CA THR A 78 -13.25 -0.74 -13.64
C THR A 78 -12.59 -2.09 -13.87
N MET A 79 -12.21 -2.77 -12.79
CA MET A 79 -11.49 -4.05 -12.84
C MET A 79 -12.40 -5.26 -12.61
N ALA A 80 -13.73 -5.12 -12.73
CA ALA A 80 -14.69 -6.17 -12.41
C ALA A 80 -14.49 -7.46 -13.22
N ASP A 81 -14.00 -7.34 -14.46
CA ASP A 81 -13.76 -8.47 -15.36
C ASP A 81 -12.35 -9.08 -15.21
N GLN A 82 -11.51 -8.53 -14.32
CA GLN A 82 -10.15 -9.04 -14.08
C GLN A 82 -10.22 -10.42 -13.41
N PRO A 83 -9.73 -11.50 -14.05
CA PRO A 83 -9.71 -12.81 -13.43
C PRO A 83 -8.79 -12.82 -12.20
N ALA A 84 -9.26 -13.44 -11.12
CA ALA A 84 -8.53 -13.48 -9.84
C ALA A 84 -8.06 -12.07 -9.40
N LEU A 85 -8.98 -11.11 -9.45
CA LEU A 85 -8.75 -9.73 -8.99
C LEU A 85 -8.13 -9.73 -7.59
N ASP A 86 -7.11 -8.89 -7.41
CA ASP A 86 -6.25 -8.89 -6.23
C ASP A 86 -5.79 -7.46 -5.96
N PHE A 87 -5.65 -7.10 -4.68
CA PHE A 87 -5.31 -5.74 -4.31
C PHE A 87 -3.86 -5.37 -4.69
N GLY A 88 -2.88 -6.19 -4.34
CA GLY A 88 -1.47 -5.91 -4.59
C GLY A 88 -1.12 -5.99 -6.07
N LYS A 89 -1.68 -6.97 -6.79
CA LYS A 89 -1.37 -7.19 -8.22
C LYS A 89 -2.15 -6.31 -9.18
N HIS A 90 -3.32 -5.81 -8.77
CA HIS A 90 -4.25 -5.17 -9.70
C HIS A 90 -4.75 -3.81 -9.19
N ILE A 91 -5.43 -3.75 -8.03
CA ILE A 91 -6.08 -2.51 -7.57
C ILE A 91 -5.08 -1.41 -7.22
N ILE A 92 -4.02 -1.73 -6.48
CA ILE A 92 -2.99 -0.76 -6.09
C ILE A 92 -2.22 -0.25 -7.32
N PRO A 93 -1.72 -1.12 -8.23
CA PRO A 93 -1.15 -0.68 -9.50
C PRO A 93 -2.09 0.21 -10.32
N TYR A 94 -3.37 -0.15 -10.44
CA TYR A 94 -4.37 0.68 -11.14
C TYR A 94 -4.48 2.09 -10.55
N CYS A 95 -4.62 2.20 -9.22
CA CYS A 95 -4.71 3.51 -8.58
C CYS A 95 -3.41 4.33 -8.77
N HIS A 96 -2.25 3.68 -8.72
CA HIS A 96 -0.96 4.30 -8.96
C HIS A 96 -0.84 4.83 -10.41
N GLU A 97 -1.16 3.99 -11.40
CA GLU A 97 -1.13 4.34 -12.84
C GLU A 97 -2.08 5.49 -13.19
N LYS A 98 -3.21 5.61 -12.46
CA LYS A 98 -4.13 6.75 -12.57
C LYS A 98 -3.58 8.05 -11.97
N GLY A 99 -2.39 8.03 -11.36
CA GLY A 99 -1.78 9.18 -10.72
C GLY A 99 -2.46 9.59 -9.42
N MET A 100 -3.24 8.69 -8.81
CA MET A 100 -3.89 8.96 -7.52
C MET A 100 -2.82 9.15 -6.43
N PRO A 101 -3.05 10.03 -5.44
CA PRO A 101 -2.13 10.20 -4.33
C PRO A 101 -2.16 8.97 -3.41
N LEU A 102 -1.16 8.10 -3.58
CA LEU A 102 -0.91 6.94 -2.73
C LEU A 102 0.16 7.29 -1.69
N TYR A 103 -0.04 6.89 -0.44
CA TYR A 103 0.92 7.10 0.64
C TYR A 103 1.17 5.84 1.45
N ALA A 104 2.40 5.66 1.92
CA ALA A 104 2.74 4.62 2.87
C ALA A 104 2.65 5.16 4.30
N TYR A 105 1.87 4.49 5.14
CA TYR A 105 1.89 4.70 6.58
C TYR A 105 2.88 3.73 7.20
N GLU A 106 4.01 4.24 7.69
CA GLU A 106 5.05 3.43 8.30
C GLU A 106 4.67 3.04 9.74
N TYR A 107 4.34 1.77 9.94
CA TYR A 107 4.03 1.22 11.25
C TYR A 107 5.31 0.73 11.94
N ASN A 108 5.63 1.35 13.07
CA ASN A 108 6.82 1.05 13.88
C ASN A 108 6.53 0.16 15.10
N GLY A 109 5.34 -0.45 15.18
CA GLY A 109 4.99 -1.36 16.28
C GLY A 109 5.32 -2.83 15.99
N TYR A 110 5.09 -3.71 16.97
CA TYR A 110 5.31 -5.15 16.78
C TYR A 110 4.30 -5.75 15.79
N TRP A 111 4.80 -6.44 14.77
CA TRP A 111 4.04 -7.22 13.80
C TRP A 111 4.71 -8.59 13.59
N LYS A 112 3.90 -9.62 13.35
CA LYS A 112 4.35 -10.98 13.03
C LYS A 112 3.39 -11.55 11.99
N ASP A 113 3.95 -11.98 10.86
CA ASP A 113 3.29 -12.74 9.78
C ASP A 113 2.75 -14.09 10.29
#